data_AF-A0A7I8X398-F1
#
_entry.id   AF-A0A7I8X398-F1
#
_cell.length_a   1.000
_cell.length_b   1.000
_cell.length_c   1.000
_cell.angle_alpha   90.00
_cell.angle_beta   90.00
_cell.angle_gamma   90.00
#
_symmetry.space_group_name_H-M   'P 1'
#
loop_
_entity.id
_entity.type
_entity.pdbx_description
1 polymer ?
#
loop_
_entity_poly.entity_id
_entity_poly.type
_entity_poly.pdbx_seq_one_letter_code
_entity_poly.pdbx_strand_id
1 'polypeptide(L)'
;MGLCCSMYVEQMALIRKRHMETRNEIKKAPIEMSEPNFDPDRLNLTEAHRQAMKACWVNVISVERRDIFHKTMLFCIEASPKLNEIIAMNRYCYRDLTRWPKLNEMCTKKYEFFEKLIVQTDLSEDVVQKAVDCSGRMHASYSKYGMKPHFLDIFQQQFIGLLFRLKEHESYDRETMLQGYTLLLTYMIERMNVTYAEAIQQMRTKEEKEPKEEQEQY
;
A
#
# COMPACT_ATOMS: atom_id res chain seq x y z
N MET A 1 4.77 -12.77 -21.71
CA MET A 1 4.65 -12.04 -20.43
C MET A 1 3.89 -10.72 -20.62
N GLY A 2 2.61 -10.76 -21.02
CA GLY A 2 1.82 -9.54 -21.30
C GLY A 2 0.36 -9.58 -20.84
N LEU A 3 -0.07 -10.66 -20.18
CA LEU A 3 -1.48 -10.93 -19.90
C LEU A 3 -1.97 -10.36 -18.55
N CYS A 4 -1.08 -10.08 -17.60
CA CYS A 4 -1.49 -9.62 -16.27
C CYS A 4 -1.84 -8.11 -16.20
N CYS A 5 -1.31 -7.31 -17.13
CA CYS A 5 -1.60 -5.87 -17.22
C CYS A 5 -2.91 -5.60 -17.98
N SER A 6 -3.22 -6.40 -19.02
CA SER A 6 -4.49 -6.26 -19.76
C SER A 6 -5.69 -6.66 -18.90
N MET A 7 -5.58 -7.71 -18.08
CA MET A 7 -6.68 -8.12 -17.19
C MET A 7 -7.05 -7.06 -16.14
N TYR A 8 -6.09 -6.27 -15.64
CA TYR A 8 -6.36 -5.22 -14.66
C TYR A 8 -7.00 -3.98 -15.30
N VAL A 9 -6.54 -3.60 -16.50
CA VAL A 9 -7.16 -2.53 -17.30
C VAL A 9 -8.54 -2.95 -17.78
N GLU A 10 -8.72 -4.22 -18.17
CA GLU A 10 -10.00 -4.79 -18.57
C GLU A 10 -10.96 -4.94 -17.39
N GLN A 11 -10.52 -5.32 -16.19
CA GLN A 11 -11.37 -5.33 -14.99
C GLN A 11 -11.78 -3.92 -14.58
N MET A 12 -10.86 -2.95 -14.59
CA MET A 12 -11.20 -1.54 -14.30
C MET A 12 -12.10 -0.92 -15.38
N ALA A 13 -11.92 -1.32 -16.65
CA ALA A 13 -12.80 -0.93 -17.75
C ALA A 13 -14.17 -1.63 -17.67
N LEU A 14 -14.24 -2.90 -17.24
CA LEU A 14 -15.48 -3.65 -17.01
C LEU A 14 -16.28 -3.09 -15.82
N ILE A 15 -15.60 -2.66 -14.77
CA ILE A 15 -16.22 -1.97 -13.63
C ILE A 15 -16.77 -0.62 -14.09
N ARG A 16 -15.99 0.17 -14.84
CA ARG A 16 -16.46 1.44 -15.43
C ARG A 16 -17.59 1.24 -16.45
N LYS A 17 -17.54 0.19 -17.26
CA LYS A 17 -18.54 -0.13 -18.28
C LYS A 17 -19.84 -0.65 -17.67
N ARG A 18 -19.79 -1.51 -16.64
CA ARG A 18 -20.98 -1.88 -15.84
C ARG A 18 -21.59 -0.64 -15.19
N HIS A 19 -20.79 0.26 -14.62
CA HIS A 19 -21.29 1.54 -14.09
C HIS A 19 -21.95 2.42 -15.16
N MET A 20 -21.56 2.32 -16.43
CA MET A 20 -22.11 3.08 -17.54
C MET A 20 -23.38 2.44 -18.14
N GLU A 21 -23.45 1.10 -18.16
CA GLU A 21 -24.59 0.31 -18.66
C GLU A 21 -25.75 0.31 -17.65
N THR A 22 -25.47 0.19 -16.34
CA THR A 22 -26.48 0.34 -15.28
C THR A 22 -27.08 1.75 -15.24
N ARG A 23 -26.35 2.76 -15.74
CA ARG A 23 -26.82 4.16 -15.84
C ARG A 23 -27.83 4.37 -16.97
N ASN A 24 -27.86 3.50 -17.98
CA ASN A 24 -28.74 3.65 -19.14
C ASN A 24 -30.04 2.83 -19.05
N GLU A 25 -30.11 1.79 -18.22
CA GLU A 25 -31.32 0.97 -18.06
C GLU A 25 -32.26 1.47 -16.94
N ILE A 26 -31.77 2.28 -16.00
CA ILE A 26 -32.59 2.85 -14.91
C ILE A 26 -33.14 4.22 -15.31
N LYS A 27 -33.95 4.25 -16.37
CA LYS A 27 -34.86 5.36 -16.66
C LYS A 27 -36.29 4.93 -16.38
N LYS A 28 -36.66 4.83 -15.09
CA LYS A 28 -38.05 4.99 -14.58
C LYS A 28 -38.10 4.78 -13.05
N ALA A 29 -37.96 5.90 -12.34
CA ALA A 29 -38.50 6.25 -11.02
C ALA A 29 -37.46 7.11 -10.27
N PRO A 30 -37.85 8.27 -9.68
CA PRO A 30 -36.90 9.11 -8.96
C PRO A 30 -36.69 8.53 -7.56
N ILE A 31 -35.62 7.74 -7.42
CA ILE A 31 -34.98 7.52 -6.12
C ILE A 31 -33.77 8.46 -6.15
N GLU A 32 -33.77 9.47 -5.27
CA GLU A 32 -32.56 10.25 -5.00
C GLU A 32 -31.51 9.31 -4.43
N MET A 33 -30.67 8.74 -5.29
CA MET A 33 -29.42 8.12 -4.89
C MET A 33 -28.40 9.24 -4.78
N SER A 34 -28.08 9.65 -3.57
CA SER A 34 -26.88 10.43 -3.31
C SER A 34 -25.68 9.65 -3.83
N GLU A 35 -24.91 10.24 -4.75
CA GLU A 35 -23.62 9.68 -5.15
C GLU A 35 -22.78 9.48 -3.87
N PRO A 36 -22.15 8.31 -3.67
CA PRO A 36 -21.30 8.12 -2.51
C PRO A 36 -20.23 9.19 -2.54
N ASN A 37 -20.22 10.03 -1.50
CA ASN A 37 -19.31 11.15 -1.33
C ASN A 37 -17.88 10.61 -1.18
N PHE A 38 -17.19 10.40 -2.30
CA PHE A 38 -15.81 9.95 -2.33
C PHE A 38 -14.92 11.15 -2.04
N ASP A 39 -14.42 11.23 -0.81
CA ASP A 39 -13.45 12.24 -0.41
C ASP A 39 -12.04 11.62 -0.45
N PRO A 40 -11.17 11.99 -1.41
CA PRO A 40 -9.84 11.39 -1.54
C PRO A 40 -8.96 11.65 -0.31
N ASP A 41 -9.28 12.67 0.49
CA ASP A 41 -8.53 12.98 1.72
C ASP A 41 -8.98 12.16 2.92
N ARG A 42 -9.98 11.29 2.74
CA ARG A 42 -10.57 10.50 3.83
C ARG A 42 -10.44 8.99 3.66
N LEU A 43 -10.43 8.31 4.79
CA LEU A 43 -10.45 6.87 4.83
C LEU A 43 -11.88 6.35 4.57
N ASN A 44 -12.23 6.22 3.29
CA ASN A 44 -13.56 5.82 2.79
C ASN A 44 -13.94 4.34 3.04
N LEU A 45 -13.77 3.87 4.28
CA LEU A 45 -14.10 2.50 4.69
C LEU A 45 -15.44 2.44 5.42
N THR A 46 -16.38 1.66 4.87
CA THR A 46 -17.62 1.28 5.55
C THR A 46 -17.32 0.28 6.67
N GLU A 47 -18.29 0.09 7.57
CA GLU A 47 -18.19 -0.92 8.62
C GLU A 47 -18.04 -2.34 8.03
N ALA A 48 -18.73 -2.63 6.93
CA ALA A 48 -18.62 -3.90 6.22
C ALA A 48 -17.17 -4.15 5.74
N HIS A 49 -16.50 -3.12 5.18
CA HIS A 49 -15.09 -3.22 4.80
C HIS A 49 -14.20 -3.55 5.99
N ARG A 50 -14.37 -2.83 7.12
CA ARG A 50 -13.57 -3.02 8.34
C ARG A 50 -13.71 -4.44 8.88
N GLN A 51 -14.95 -4.92 9.02
CA GLN A 51 -15.21 -6.26 9.53
C GLN A 51 -14.69 -7.36 8.59
N ALA A 52 -14.89 -7.22 7.28
CA ALA A 52 -14.39 -8.21 6.31
C ALA A 52 -12.85 -8.27 6.30
N MET A 53 -12.17 -7.12 6.35
CA MET A 53 -10.71 -7.06 6.44
C MET A 53 -10.19 -7.67 7.74
N LYS A 54 -10.83 -7.35 8.88
CA LYS A 54 -10.45 -7.88 10.19
C LYS A 54 -10.66 -9.38 10.27
N ALA A 55 -11.79 -9.90 9.79
CA ALA A 55 -12.05 -11.33 9.73
C ALA A 55 -11.05 -12.06 8.82
N CYS A 56 -10.69 -11.49 7.67
CA CYS A 56 -9.62 -12.02 6.82
C CYS A 56 -8.27 -12.00 7.53
N TRP A 57 -7.94 -10.92 8.24
CA TRP A 57 -6.68 -10.82 8.97
C TRP A 57 -6.57 -11.89 10.06
N VAL A 58 -7.59 -11.99 10.91
CA VAL A 58 -7.59 -12.87 12.09
C VAL A 58 -7.67 -14.35 11.68
N ASN A 59 -8.56 -14.70 10.75
CA ASN A 59 -8.84 -16.10 10.44
C ASN A 59 -7.92 -16.68 9.36
N VAL A 60 -7.41 -15.86 8.44
CA VAL A 60 -6.62 -16.34 7.29
C VAL A 60 -5.18 -15.85 7.35
N ILE A 61 -4.94 -14.53 7.41
CA ILE A 61 -3.57 -14.00 7.32
C ILE A 61 -2.74 -14.42 8.54
N SER A 62 -3.29 -14.27 9.75
CA SER A 62 -2.58 -14.53 11.00
C SER A 62 -2.34 -16.01 11.27
N VAL A 63 -3.13 -16.89 10.66
CA VAL A 63 -3.09 -18.35 10.87
C VAL A 63 -2.34 -19.05 9.75
N GLU A 64 -2.68 -18.73 8.49
CA GLU A 64 -2.23 -19.50 7.33
C GLU A 64 -1.17 -18.76 6.50
N ARG A 65 -1.12 -17.42 6.56
CA ARG A 65 -0.35 -16.59 5.64
C ARG A 65 0.50 -15.52 6.33
N ARG A 66 1.16 -15.89 7.43
CA ARG A 66 2.11 -15.02 8.16
C ARG A 66 3.27 -14.52 7.29
N ASP A 67 3.58 -15.25 6.23
CA ASP A 67 4.62 -14.91 5.26
C ASP A 67 4.16 -13.94 4.16
N ILE A 68 2.94 -13.38 4.23
CA ILE A 68 2.37 -12.58 3.14
C ILE A 68 3.25 -11.38 2.77
N PHE A 69 3.86 -10.70 3.75
CA PHE A 69 4.76 -9.57 3.48
C PHE A 69 6.10 -10.00 2.91
N HIS A 70 6.65 -11.15 3.32
CA HIS A 70 7.83 -11.71 2.68
C HIS A 70 7.57 -12.00 1.21
N LYS A 71 6.48 -12.71 0.90
CA LYS A 71 6.07 -12.98 -0.49
C LYS A 71 5.84 -11.69 -1.28
N THR A 72 5.18 -10.71 -0.67
CA THR A 72 4.95 -9.39 -1.29
C THR A 72 6.27 -8.74 -1.64
N MET A 73 7.20 -8.64 -0.70
CA MET A 73 8.49 -7.98 -0.93
C MET A 73 9.36 -8.72 -1.95
N LEU A 74 9.33 -10.05 -1.98
CA LEU A 74 10.02 -10.83 -3.01
C LEU A 74 9.45 -10.53 -4.40
N PHE A 75 8.12 -10.47 -4.55
CA PHE A 75 7.50 -10.08 -5.81
C PHE A 75 7.76 -8.62 -6.17
N CYS A 76 7.86 -7.71 -5.20
CA CYS A 76 8.25 -6.32 -5.48
C CYS A 76 9.70 -6.24 -6.00
N ILE A 77 10.62 -7.03 -5.43
CA ILE A 77 12.02 -7.11 -5.88
C ILE A 77 12.10 -7.76 -7.26
N GLU A 78 11.31 -8.79 -7.52
CA GLU A 78 11.22 -9.41 -8.85
C GLU A 78 10.70 -8.43 -9.90
N ALA A 79 9.65 -7.66 -9.57
CA ALA A 79 9.08 -6.64 -10.44
C ALA A 79 10.03 -5.44 -10.65
N SER A 80 10.86 -5.10 -9.65
CA SER A 80 11.87 -4.05 -9.74
C SER A 80 13.11 -4.41 -8.94
N PRO A 81 14.14 -5.00 -9.57
CA PRO A 81 15.39 -5.39 -8.89
C PRO A 81 16.08 -4.21 -8.20
N LYS A 82 15.84 -2.98 -8.66
CA LYS A 82 16.33 -1.75 -8.03
C LYS A 82 15.88 -1.60 -6.58
N LEU A 83 14.70 -2.12 -6.23
CA LEU A 83 14.21 -2.11 -4.86
C LEU A 83 15.13 -2.88 -3.92
N ASN A 84 15.76 -3.97 -4.39
CA ASN A 84 16.74 -4.72 -3.59
C ASN A 84 17.96 -3.86 -3.25
N GLU A 85 18.48 -3.11 -4.22
CA GLU A 85 19.61 -2.18 -3.98
C GLU A 85 19.25 -1.09 -2.98
N ILE A 86 18.03 -0.52 -3.08
CA ILE A 86 17.54 0.51 -2.17
C ILE A 86 17.39 -0.04 -0.75
N ILE A 87 16.75 -1.20 -0.59
CA ILE A 87 16.60 -1.85 0.72
C ILE A 87 17.99 -2.21 1.26
N ALA A 88 18.93 -2.62 0.41
CA ALA A 88 20.31 -2.91 0.81
C ALA A 88 21.13 -1.66 1.10
N MET A 89 20.60 -0.45 0.84
CA MET A 89 21.31 0.82 0.95
C MET A 89 22.61 0.80 0.13
N ASN A 90 22.55 0.21 -1.07
CA ASN A 90 23.67 -0.03 -1.98
C ASN A 90 24.81 -0.90 -1.38
N ARG A 91 24.51 -1.73 -0.39
CA ARG A 91 25.44 -2.73 0.18
C ARG A 91 25.20 -4.11 -0.43
N TYR A 92 26.13 -5.03 -0.18
CA TYR A 92 25.98 -6.45 -0.56
C TYR A 92 24.69 -7.03 0.03
N CYS A 93 23.88 -7.69 -0.82
CA CYS A 93 22.67 -8.40 -0.43
C CYS A 93 22.93 -9.90 -0.36
N TYR A 94 22.18 -10.59 0.50
CA TYR A 94 22.24 -12.05 0.58
C TYR A 94 21.81 -12.66 -0.77
N ARG A 95 22.54 -13.68 -1.23
CA ARG A 95 22.19 -14.45 -2.44
C ARG A 95 20.80 -15.10 -2.30
N ASP A 96 20.48 -15.58 -1.10
CA ASP A 96 19.14 -16.05 -0.73
C ASP A 96 18.43 -14.98 0.08
N LEU A 97 17.53 -14.23 -0.57
CA LEU A 97 16.79 -13.13 0.05
C LEU A 97 15.93 -13.58 1.24
N THR A 98 15.51 -14.85 1.28
CA THR A 98 14.69 -15.39 2.38
C THR A 98 15.45 -15.45 3.71
N ARG A 99 16.78 -15.45 3.66
CA ARG A 99 17.66 -15.48 4.83
C ARG A 99 18.14 -14.09 5.25
N TRP A 100 17.75 -13.04 4.53
CA TRP A 100 18.27 -11.71 4.78
C TRP A 100 17.64 -11.10 6.04
N PRO A 101 18.41 -10.84 7.13
CA PRO A 101 17.83 -10.38 8.40
C PRO A 101 17.10 -9.04 8.28
N LYS A 102 17.59 -8.12 7.44
CA LYS A 102 16.95 -6.82 7.22
C LYS A 102 15.60 -6.95 6.53
N LEU A 103 15.49 -7.83 5.54
CA LEU A 103 14.21 -8.10 4.88
C LEU A 103 13.21 -8.71 5.87
N ASN A 104 13.68 -9.67 6.68
CA ASN A 104 12.85 -10.30 7.71
C ASN A 104 12.32 -9.27 8.72
N GLU A 105 13.18 -8.44 9.28
CA GLU A 105 12.78 -7.39 10.22
C GLU A 105 11.79 -6.41 9.59
N MET A 106 12.00 -6.00 8.33
CA MET A 106 11.10 -5.11 7.63
C MET A 106 9.72 -5.75 7.39
N CYS A 107 9.68 -7.03 7.01
CA CYS A 107 8.43 -7.76 6.81
C CYS A 107 7.67 -7.94 8.14
N THR A 108 8.38 -8.24 9.24
CA THR A 108 7.78 -8.31 10.58
C THR A 108 7.18 -6.96 10.98
N LYS A 109 7.91 -5.86 10.83
CA LYS A 109 7.40 -4.50 11.11
C LYS A 109 6.19 -4.14 10.26
N LYS A 110 6.15 -4.55 8.99
CA LYS A 110 4.97 -4.38 8.13
C LYS A 110 3.79 -5.20 8.64
N TYR A 111 4.00 -6.45 9.02
CA TYR A 111 2.96 -7.29 9.61
C TYR A 111 2.37 -6.63 10.87
N GLU A 112 3.21 -6.24 11.82
CA GLU A 112 2.79 -5.58 13.07
C GLU A 112 2.06 -4.25 12.81
N PHE A 113 2.53 -3.49 11.81
CA PHE A 113 1.88 -2.24 11.40
C PHE A 113 0.44 -2.49 10.94
N PHE A 114 0.22 -3.41 10.00
CA PHE A 114 -1.12 -3.70 9.50
C PHE A 114 -2.00 -4.39 10.56
N GLU A 115 -1.44 -5.29 11.37
CA GLU A 115 -2.15 -5.93 12.47
C GLU A 115 -2.67 -4.89 13.48
N LYS A 116 -1.81 -3.94 13.87
CA LYS A 116 -2.21 -2.84 14.75
C LYS A 116 -3.34 -2.02 14.13
N LEU A 117 -3.19 -1.62 12.86
CA LEU A 117 -4.20 -0.80 12.19
C LEU A 117 -5.55 -1.51 12.07
N ILE A 118 -5.56 -2.77 11.63
CA ILE A 118 -6.77 -3.53 11.30
C ILE A 118 -7.42 -4.11 12.56
N VAL A 119 -6.65 -4.71 13.46
CA VAL A 119 -7.20 -5.49 14.58
C VAL A 119 -7.34 -4.64 15.84
N GLN A 120 -6.34 -3.82 16.16
CA GLN A 120 -6.27 -3.12 17.45
C GLN A 120 -6.93 -1.73 17.41
N THR A 121 -6.83 -1.02 16.29
CA THR A 121 -7.31 0.36 16.18
C THR A 121 -8.59 0.50 15.35
N ASP A 122 -9.09 -0.63 14.85
CA ASP A 122 -10.30 -0.71 14.01
C ASP A 122 -10.29 0.26 12.82
N LEU A 123 -9.08 0.52 12.31
CA LEU A 123 -8.80 1.47 11.23
C LEU A 123 -9.30 2.90 11.52
N SER A 124 -9.25 3.36 12.78
CA SER A 124 -9.52 4.75 13.15
C SER A 124 -8.73 5.72 12.24
N GLU A 125 -9.43 6.64 11.59
CA GLU A 125 -8.88 7.52 10.55
C GLU A 125 -7.67 8.32 11.06
N ASP A 126 -7.78 8.96 12.23
CA ASP A 126 -6.67 9.71 12.86
C ASP A 126 -5.44 8.84 13.12
N VAL A 127 -5.66 7.60 13.57
CA VAL A 127 -4.57 6.67 13.89
C VAL A 127 -3.89 6.18 12.61
N VAL A 128 -4.67 5.84 11.59
CA VAL A 128 -4.17 5.45 10.28
C VAL A 128 -3.37 6.59 9.67
N GLN A 129 -3.95 7.79 9.60
CA GLN A 129 -3.30 8.97 9.03
C GLN A 129 -1.95 9.24 9.70
N LYS A 130 -1.89 9.30 11.04
CA LYS A 130 -0.64 9.57 11.77
C LYS A 130 0.44 8.51 11.50
N ALA A 131 0.04 7.23 11.43
CA ALA A 131 0.97 6.13 11.18
C ALA A 131 1.52 6.14 9.74
N VAL A 132 0.66 6.48 8.78
CA VAL A 132 0.97 6.57 7.35
C VAL A 132 1.84 7.80 7.05
N ASP A 133 1.53 8.95 7.64
CA ASP A 133 2.32 10.17 7.53
C ASP A 133 3.76 9.96 8.06
N CYS A 134 3.89 9.23 9.18
CA CYS A 134 5.19 8.83 9.70
C CYS A 134 5.93 7.92 8.70
N SER A 135 5.22 6.97 8.10
CA SER A 135 5.78 6.05 7.11
C SER A 135 6.27 6.78 5.86
N GLY A 136 5.53 7.77 5.34
CA GLY A 136 5.93 8.56 4.17
C GLY A 136 7.21 9.35 4.41
N ARG A 137 7.32 10.03 5.57
CA ARG A 137 8.56 10.71 5.98
C ARG A 137 9.74 9.75 6.13
N MET A 138 9.51 8.57 6.71
CA MET A 138 10.54 7.53 6.79
C MET A 138 11.01 7.10 5.40
N HIS A 139 10.11 6.93 4.43
CA HIS A 139 10.49 6.57 3.06
C HIS A 139 11.29 7.68 2.36
N ALA A 140 10.99 8.95 2.62
CA ALA A 140 11.77 10.08 2.11
C ALA A 140 13.23 10.05 2.58
N SER A 141 13.52 9.57 3.79
CA SER A 141 14.89 9.43 4.29
C SER A 141 15.75 8.42 3.49
N TYR A 142 15.11 7.53 2.73
CA TYR A 142 15.77 6.57 1.83
C TYR A 142 15.92 7.10 0.39
N SER A 143 15.49 8.33 0.09
CA SER A 143 15.60 8.93 -1.25
C SER A 143 17.05 9.01 -1.74
N LYS A 144 18.01 9.24 -0.84
CA LYS A 144 19.46 9.21 -1.13
C LYS A 144 19.96 7.85 -1.64
N TYR A 145 19.23 6.77 -1.38
CA TYR A 145 19.53 5.44 -1.92
C TYR A 145 18.74 5.12 -3.19
N GLY A 146 17.91 6.04 -3.67
CA GLY A 146 17.08 5.88 -4.86
C GLY A 146 15.61 5.54 -4.58
N MET A 147 15.16 5.57 -3.31
CA MET A 147 13.75 5.39 -2.99
C MET A 147 12.89 6.47 -3.66
N LYS A 148 11.80 6.05 -4.30
CA LYS A 148 10.86 6.92 -5.03
C LYS A 148 9.42 6.44 -4.79
N PRO A 149 8.42 7.32 -4.91
CA PRO A 149 7.00 7.00 -4.75
C PRO A 149 6.52 5.76 -5.50
N HIS A 150 6.95 5.54 -6.74
CA HIS A 150 6.49 4.42 -7.58
C HIS A 150 6.72 3.01 -6.98
N PHE A 151 7.64 2.85 -6.01
CA PHE A 151 7.81 1.58 -5.32
C PHE A 151 6.62 1.24 -4.40
N LEU A 152 5.86 2.25 -3.96
CA LEU A 152 4.62 2.05 -3.21
C LEU A 152 3.52 1.47 -4.11
N ASP A 153 3.44 1.93 -5.37
CA ASP A 153 2.49 1.39 -6.36
C ASP A 153 2.80 -0.09 -6.67
N ILE A 154 4.09 -0.42 -6.82
CA ILE A 154 4.54 -1.81 -6.97
C ILE A 154 4.12 -2.63 -5.75
N PHE A 155 4.33 -2.11 -4.54
CA PHE A 155 3.92 -2.78 -3.31
C PHE A 155 2.41 -3.03 -3.27
N GLN A 156 1.58 -2.03 -3.59
CA GLN A 156 0.13 -2.17 -3.65
C GLN A 156 -0.29 -3.27 -4.62
N GLN A 157 0.24 -3.24 -5.85
CA GLN A 157 -0.10 -4.22 -6.87
C GLN A 157 0.23 -5.65 -6.43
N GLN A 158 1.42 -5.87 -5.87
CA GLN A 158 1.82 -7.21 -5.42
C GLN A 158 1.02 -7.68 -4.20
N PHE A 159 0.75 -6.78 -3.25
CA PHE A 159 0.01 -7.12 -2.05
C PHE A 159 -1.47 -7.43 -2.36
N ILE A 160 -2.15 -6.57 -3.13
CA ILE A 160 -3.52 -6.83 -3.60
C ILE A 160 -3.56 -8.13 -4.43
N GLY A 161 -2.58 -8.34 -5.30
CA GLY A 161 -2.49 -9.57 -6.09
C GLY A 161 -2.33 -10.84 -5.24
N LEU A 162 -1.72 -10.74 -4.06
CA LEU A 162 -1.64 -11.84 -3.09
C LEU A 162 -2.93 -12.02 -2.31
N LEU A 163 -3.59 -10.93 -1.90
CA LEU A 163 -4.91 -10.96 -1.26
C LEU A 163 -5.95 -11.61 -2.18
N PHE A 164 -5.95 -11.25 -3.47
CA PHE A 164 -6.79 -11.85 -4.51
C PHE A 164 -6.51 -13.35 -4.73
N ARG A 165 -5.35 -13.86 -4.31
CA ARG A 165 -5.00 -15.29 -4.41
C ARG A 165 -5.19 -16.05 -3.11
N LEU A 166 -5.67 -15.41 -2.05
CA LEU A 166 -6.07 -16.13 -0.83
C LEU A 166 -7.22 -17.09 -1.16
N LYS A 167 -7.19 -18.27 -0.55
CA LYS A 167 -8.31 -19.21 -0.63
C LYS A 167 -9.57 -18.53 -0.08
N GLU A 168 -10.72 -18.83 -0.68
CA GLU A 168 -11.99 -18.37 -0.13
C GLU A 168 -12.22 -18.95 1.27
N HIS A 169 -12.81 -18.14 2.13
CA HIS A 169 -13.07 -18.47 3.52
C HIS A 169 -14.43 -17.92 3.91
N GLU A 170 -15.22 -18.71 4.63
CA GLU A 170 -16.62 -18.38 4.97
C GLU A 170 -16.75 -17.20 5.95
N SER A 171 -15.67 -16.88 6.68
CA SER A 171 -15.71 -15.84 7.71
C SER A 171 -15.79 -14.40 7.18
N TYR A 172 -15.69 -14.17 5.86
CA TYR A 172 -15.78 -12.84 5.27
C TYR A 172 -16.31 -12.90 3.84
N ASP A 173 -16.98 -11.82 3.41
CA ASP A 173 -17.26 -11.61 2.00
C ASP A 173 -15.98 -11.20 1.25
N ARG A 174 -15.64 -11.94 0.19
CA ARG A 174 -14.38 -11.77 -0.54
C ARG A 174 -14.31 -10.43 -1.24
N GLU A 175 -15.40 -10.02 -1.90
CA GLU A 175 -15.42 -8.79 -2.68
C GLU A 175 -15.29 -7.57 -1.76
N THR A 176 -16.08 -7.53 -0.69
CA THR A 176 -16.03 -6.50 0.37
C THR A 176 -14.64 -6.43 1.02
N MET A 177 -14.00 -7.58 1.28
CA MET A 177 -12.63 -7.64 1.81
C MET A 177 -11.62 -7.02 0.84
N LEU A 178 -11.64 -7.42 -0.44
CA LEU A 178 -10.71 -6.91 -1.44
C LEU A 178 -10.91 -5.41 -1.72
N GLN A 179 -12.17 -4.96 -1.78
CA GLN A 179 -12.50 -3.54 -1.88
C GLN A 179 -11.96 -2.76 -0.67
N GLY A 180 -12.15 -3.28 0.55
CA GLY A 180 -11.62 -2.69 1.78
C GLY A 180 -10.10 -2.51 1.75
N TYR A 181 -9.33 -3.56 1.44
CA TYR A 181 -7.87 -3.46 1.35
C TYR A 181 -7.42 -2.52 0.23
N THR A 182 -8.13 -2.50 -0.90
CA THR A 182 -7.81 -1.60 -2.00
C THR A 182 -7.97 -0.14 -1.58
N LEU A 183 -9.11 0.21 -0.95
CA LEU A 183 -9.37 1.56 -0.43
C LEU A 183 -8.35 1.96 0.64
N LEU A 184 -8.04 1.07 1.58
CA LEU A 184 -7.03 1.31 2.60
C LEU A 184 -5.65 1.59 1.98
N LEU A 185 -5.19 0.74 1.08
CA LEU A 185 -3.86 0.89 0.48
C LEU A 185 -3.75 2.13 -0.40
N THR A 186 -4.79 2.47 -1.17
CA THR A 186 -4.83 3.70 -1.97
C THR A 186 -4.70 4.92 -1.07
N TYR A 187 -5.54 5.01 -0.03
CA TYR A 187 -5.47 6.10 0.95
C TYR A 187 -4.06 6.20 1.59
N MET A 188 -3.50 5.07 2.01
CA MET A 188 -2.18 5.03 2.61
C MET A 188 -1.10 5.57 1.65
N ILE A 189 -1.15 5.17 0.38
CA ILE A 189 -0.12 5.54 -0.60
C ILE A 189 -0.23 7.01 -0.99
N GLU A 190 -1.44 7.53 -1.19
CA GLU A 190 -1.67 8.93 -1.48
C GLU A 190 -1.14 9.82 -0.34
N ARG A 191 -1.47 9.49 0.92
CA ARG A 191 -0.95 10.18 2.10
C ARG A 191 0.57 10.05 2.26
N MET A 192 1.13 8.87 1.99
CA MET A 192 2.59 8.68 1.98
C MET A 192 3.26 9.51 0.90
N ASN A 193 2.66 9.66 -0.29
CA ASN A 193 3.21 10.47 -1.37
C ASN A 193 3.24 11.96 -1.01
N VAL A 194 2.18 12.48 -0.39
CA VAL A 194 2.12 13.86 0.13
C VAL A 194 3.24 14.09 1.15
N THR A 195 3.29 13.27 2.20
CA THR A 195 4.27 13.45 3.29
C THR A 195 5.71 13.14 2.87
N TYR A 196 5.90 12.28 1.87
CA TYR A 196 7.18 12.08 1.21
C TYR A 196 7.63 13.37 0.51
N ALA A 197 6.76 13.99 -0.30
CA ALA A 197 7.09 15.20 -1.04
C ALA A 197 7.43 16.37 -0.10
N GLU A 198 6.64 16.57 0.95
CA GLU A 198 6.90 17.56 2.00
C GLU A 198 8.27 17.35 2.66
N ALA A 199 8.59 16.10 3.03
CA ALA A 199 9.87 15.77 3.66
C ALA A 199 11.06 16.03 2.72
N ILE A 200 10.94 15.72 1.43
CA ILE A 200 11.99 16.01 0.44
C ILE A 200 12.19 17.53 0.28
N GLN A 201 11.12 18.31 0.24
CA GLN A 201 11.22 19.77 0.16
C GLN A 201 11.90 20.37 1.40
N GLN A 202 11.58 19.85 2.60
CA GLN A 202 12.23 20.23 3.84
C GLN A 202 13.73 19.85 3.87
N MET A 203 14.11 18.70 3.33
CA MET A 203 15.53 18.30 3.26
C MET A 203 16.31 19.25 2.34
N ARG A 204 15.78 19.58 1.16
CA ARG A 204 16.43 20.50 0.21
C ARG A 204 16.62 21.90 0.78
N THR A 205 15.58 22.45 1.40
CA THR A 205 15.65 23.79 2.02
C THR A 205 16.60 23.87 3.21
N LYS A 206 16.89 22.76 3.89
CA LYS A 206 17.94 22.70 4.93
C LYS A 206 19.34 22.68 4.33
N GLU A 207 19.54 21.88 3.28
CA GLU A 207 20.81 21.83 2.54
C GLU A 207 21.20 23.19 1.91
N GLU A 208 20.21 24.00 1.51
CA GLU A 208 20.44 25.37 1.00
C GLU A 208 20.83 26.38 2.08
N LYS A 209 20.47 26.12 3.34
CA LYS A 209 20.71 27.04 4.48
C LYS A 209 21.99 26.73 5.25
N GLU A 210 22.55 25.55 5.08
CA GLU A 210 23.84 25.13 5.64
C GLU A 210 24.85 25.01 4.47
N PRO A 211 25.55 26.10 4.09
CA PRO A 211 26.62 25.98 3.12
C PRO A 211 27.63 24.95 3.62
N LYS A 212 28.01 24.01 2.76
CA LYS A 212 29.07 23.04 3.05
C LYS A 212 30.30 23.84 3.46
N GLU A 213 30.73 23.74 4.72
CA GLU A 213 32.07 24.16 5.12
C GLU A 213 33.04 23.38 4.22
N GLU A 214 33.63 24.09 3.27
CA GLU A 214 34.75 23.59 2.48
C GLU A 214 35.84 23.23 3.49
N GLN A 215 36.04 21.93 3.70
CA GLN A 215 37.21 21.43 4.39
C GLN A 215 38.41 21.76 3.51
N GLU A 216 39.02 22.92 3.76
CA GLU A 216 40.35 23.27 3.31
C GLU A 216 41.31 22.16 3.77
N GLN A 217 41.72 21.31 2.82
CA GLN A 217 42.79 20.35 3.01
C GLN A 217 44.12 21.11 2.94
N TYR A 218 44.82 21.17 4.08
CA TYR A 218 46.25 21.46 4.17
C TYR A 218 47.07 20.27 3.68
#